data_AF-A0A317Z6Q6-F1
#
_entry.id   AF-A0A317Z6Q6-F1
#
_cell.length_a   1.000
_cell.length_b   1.000
_cell.length_c   1.000
_cell.angle_alpha   90.00
_cell.angle_beta   90.00
_cell.angle_gamma   90.00
#
_symmetry.space_group_name_H-M   'P 1'
#
loop_
_entity.id
_entity.type
_entity.pdbx_description
1 polymer ?
#
loop_
_entity_poly.entity_id
_entity_poly.type
_entity_poly.pdbx_seq_one_letter_code
_entity_poly.pdbx_strand_id
1 'polypeptide(L)'
;MGIQKPTKTVSDTYTSRETVQSIIHSVAMKEVMLDKAMPRYILKSMLSGFLLTIVTVFMLAMKTQMAGALPGVVNLMGAAAFSIALVFIVLTQAELLTSNFMYMTVGLYYRTVSFGKTMWLFTICFIGNILGAFVLFIL
;
A
#
# COMPACT_ATOMS: atom_id res chain seq x y z
N MET A 1 44.74 0.65 19.35
CA MET A 1 44.25 -0.04 18.14
C MET A 1 43.02 0.73 17.66
N GLY A 2 43.18 1.59 16.65
CA GLY A 2 42.09 2.48 16.20
C GLY A 2 41.04 1.67 15.44
N ILE A 3 39.78 1.77 15.86
CA ILE A 3 38.65 1.15 15.14
C ILE A 3 38.58 1.81 13.75
N GLN A 4 38.94 1.07 12.70
CA GLN A 4 38.75 1.53 11.33
C GLN A 4 37.25 1.67 11.07
N LYS A 5 36.80 2.90 10.82
CA LYS A 5 35.42 3.15 10.37
C LYS A 5 35.29 2.63 8.94
N PRO A 6 34.38 1.69 8.66
CA PRO A 6 34.21 1.15 7.32
C PRO A 6 33.69 2.23 6.36
N THR A 7 34.29 2.31 5.17
CA THR A 7 33.81 3.13 4.04
C THR A 7 32.58 2.45 3.44
N LYS A 8 31.40 2.89 3.86
CA LYS A 8 30.12 2.34 3.38
C LYS A 8 29.86 2.79 1.95
N THR A 9 29.58 1.83 1.07
CA THR A 9 29.21 2.04 -0.34
C THR A 9 27.72 1.80 -0.54
N VAL A 10 27.14 2.32 -1.63
CA VAL A 10 25.70 2.15 -1.93
C VAL A 10 25.31 0.67 -2.08
N SER A 11 26.23 -0.17 -2.53
CA SER A 11 26.07 -1.63 -2.60
C SER A 11 25.86 -2.30 -1.23
N ASP A 12 26.31 -1.68 -0.14
CA ASP A 12 26.20 -2.22 1.22
C ASP A 12 24.83 -1.93 1.86
N THR A 13 23.96 -1.18 1.17
CA THR A 13 22.71 -0.64 1.74
C THR A 13 21.47 -1.49 1.41
N TYR A 14 21.62 -2.61 0.70
CA TYR A 14 20.50 -3.45 0.19
C TYR A 14 19.45 -2.68 -0.65
N THR A 15 19.69 -1.41 -0.95
CA THR A 15 18.97 -0.60 -1.93
C THR A 15 19.74 -0.73 -3.23
N SER A 16 19.51 -1.83 -3.96
CA SER A 16 20.13 -1.97 -5.28
C SER A 16 19.62 -0.85 -6.18
N ARG A 17 20.46 -0.34 -7.07
CA ARG A 17 20.05 0.66 -8.08
C ARG A 17 18.83 0.17 -8.88
N GLU A 18 18.73 -1.14 -9.08
CA GLU A 18 17.63 -1.82 -9.74
C GLU A 18 16.30 -1.66 -8.98
N THR A 19 16.28 -1.81 -7.65
CA THR A 19 15.06 -1.61 -6.86
C THR A 19 14.56 -0.18 -6.98
N VAL A 20 15.45 0.81 -6.90
CA VAL A 20 15.10 2.22 -7.06
C VAL A 20 14.56 2.50 -8.47
N GLN A 21 15.21 1.96 -9.50
CA GLN A 21 14.74 2.08 -10.89
C GLN A 21 13.34 1.47 -11.08
N SER A 22 13.08 0.31 -10.48
CA SER A 22 11.76 -0.34 -10.52
C SER A 22 10.67 0.52 -9.84
N ILE A 23 11.01 1.15 -8.70
CA ILE A 23 10.10 2.06 -8.00
C ILE A 23 9.82 3.30 -8.86
N ILE A 24 10.84 3.91 -9.44
CA ILE A 24 10.71 5.09 -10.31
C ILE A 24 9.86 4.76 -11.55
N HIS A 25 10.08 3.60 -12.17
CA HIS A 25 9.26 3.12 -13.27
C HIS A 25 7.79 2.94 -12.84
N SER A 26 7.56 2.35 -11.66
CA SER A 26 6.21 2.19 -11.11
C SER A 26 5.52 3.54 -10.85
N VAL A 27 6.26 4.56 -10.40
CA VAL A 27 5.76 5.93 -10.22
C VAL A 27 5.32 6.52 -11.56
N ALA A 28 6.15 6.43 -12.59
CA ALA A 28 5.82 6.94 -13.93
C ALA A 28 4.58 6.24 -14.49
N MET A 29 4.46 4.92 -14.34
CA MET A 29 3.27 4.18 -14.77
C MET A 29 2.00 4.59 -14.03
N LYS A 30 2.09 4.86 -12.72
CA LYS A 30 0.97 5.37 -11.91
C LYS A 30 0.53 6.76 -12.39
N GLU A 31 1.48 7.64 -12.70
CA GLU A 31 1.20 8.96 -13.24
C GLU A 31 0.50 8.87 -14.61
N VAL A 32 1.00 8.04 -15.53
CA VAL A 32 0.35 7.81 -16.83
C VAL A 32 -1.04 7.20 -16.65
N MET A 33 -1.21 6.27 -15.71
CA MET A 33 -2.51 5.66 -15.43
C MET A 33 -3.52 6.69 -14.90
N LEU A 34 -3.07 7.64 -14.08
CA LEU A 34 -3.91 8.76 -13.64
C LEU A 34 -4.26 9.68 -14.82
N ASP A 35 -3.28 10.08 -15.64
CA ASP A 35 -3.51 11.06 -16.72
C ASP A 35 -4.30 10.48 -17.91
N LYS A 36 -4.12 9.20 -18.24
CA LYS A 36 -4.68 8.56 -19.45
C LYS A 36 -5.80 7.57 -19.18
N ALA A 37 -5.85 6.99 -17.98
CA ALA A 37 -6.77 5.91 -17.64
C ALA A 37 -7.40 6.12 -16.25
N MET A 38 -7.80 7.35 -15.95
CA MET A 38 -8.42 7.76 -14.67
C MET A 38 -9.50 6.78 -14.17
N PRO A 39 -10.48 6.32 -14.99
CA PRO A 39 -11.49 5.37 -14.54
C PRO A 39 -10.89 4.04 -14.07
N ARG A 40 -9.85 3.55 -14.75
CA ARG A 40 -9.13 2.33 -14.35
C ARG A 40 -8.38 2.55 -13.04
N TYR A 41 -7.75 3.72 -12.86
CA TYR A 41 -7.09 4.07 -11.61
C TYR A 41 -8.07 4.08 -10.42
N ILE A 42 -9.23 4.70 -10.61
CA ILE A 42 -10.29 4.76 -9.58
C ILE A 42 -10.78 3.35 -9.24
N LEU A 43 -11.08 2.51 -10.23
CA LEU A 43 -11.52 1.13 -9.98
C LEU A 43 -10.46 0.31 -9.23
N LYS A 44 -9.18 0.44 -9.58
CA LYS A 44 -8.09 -0.21 -8.84
C LYS A 44 -7.94 0.34 -7.41
N SER A 45 -8.25 1.61 -7.19
CA SER A 45 -8.27 2.22 -5.86
C SER A 45 -9.48 1.79 -5.03
N MET A 46 -10.64 1.60 -5.66
CA MET A 46 -11.81 1.04 -5.01
C MET A 46 -11.61 -0.43 -4.64
N LEU A 47 -10.97 -1.21 -5.52
CA LEU A 47 -10.69 -2.62 -5.27
C LEU A 47 -9.84 -2.84 -4.00
N SER A 48 -8.80 -2.03 -3.78
CA SER A 48 -7.98 -2.16 -2.57
C SER A 48 -8.77 -1.86 -1.29
N GLY A 49 -9.60 -0.82 -1.30
CA GLY A 49 -10.48 -0.47 -0.18
C GLY A 49 -11.52 -1.55 0.11
N PHE A 50 -12.12 -2.11 -0.93
CA PHE A 50 -13.05 -3.22 -0.83
C PHE A 50 -12.41 -4.47 -0.21
N LEU A 51 -11.25 -4.89 -0.74
CA LEU A 51 -10.50 -6.05 -0.22
C LEU A 51 -10.07 -5.85 1.24
N LEU A 52 -9.58 -4.65 1.58
CA LEU A 52 -9.19 -4.32 2.94
C LEU A 52 -10.37 -4.41 3.91
N THR A 53 -11.56 -3.98 3.46
CA THR A 53 -12.78 -4.02 4.25
C THR A 53 -13.29 -5.44 4.45
N ILE A 54 -13.32 -6.28 3.40
CA ILE A 54 -13.69 -7.70 3.52
C ILE A 54 -12.87 -8.38 4.61
N VAL A 55 -11.54 -8.24 4.53
CA VAL A 55 -10.63 -8.91 5.46
C VAL A 55 -10.76 -8.32 6.86
N THR A 56 -11.03 -7.02 6.99
CA THR A 56 -11.26 -6.38 8.30
C THR A 56 -12.54 -6.89 8.96
N VAL A 57 -13.63 -7.06 8.19
CA VAL A 57 -14.88 -7.65 8.69
C VAL A 57 -14.66 -9.11 9.08
N PHE A 58 -13.94 -9.88 8.27
CA PHE A 58 -13.57 -11.25 8.60
C PHE A 58 -12.74 -11.34 9.89
N MET A 59 -11.73 -10.48 10.04
CA MET A 59 -10.93 -10.35 11.27
C MET A 59 -11.83 -10.04 12.47
N LEU A 60 -12.78 -9.11 12.34
CA LEU A 60 -13.70 -8.76 13.42
C LEU A 60 -14.58 -9.95 13.82
N ALA A 61 -15.15 -10.67 12.84
CA ALA A 61 -15.97 -11.85 13.07
C ALA A 61 -15.19 -13.00 13.75
N MET A 62 -13.91 -13.17 13.43
CA MET A 62 -13.04 -14.11 14.15
C MET A 62 -12.84 -13.68 15.60
N LYS A 63 -12.56 -12.39 15.84
CA LYS A 63 -12.34 -11.86 17.19
C LYS A 63 -13.57 -12.00 18.09
N THR A 64 -14.77 -11.76 17.54
CA THR A 64 -16.02 -11.89 18.31
C THR A 64 -16.34 -13.33 18.66
N GLN A 65 -16.10 -14.29 17.76
CA GLN A 65 -16.29 -15.73 18.05
C GLN A 65 -15.33 -16.25 19.12
N MET A 66 -14.18 -15.60 19.29
CA MET A 66 -13.15 -16.00 20.26
C MET A 66 -13.13 -15.11 21.52
N ALA A 67 -14.21 -14.39 21.81
CA ALA A 67 -14.25 -13.44 22.94
C ALA A 67 -13.97 -14.08 24.33
N GLY A 68 -14.11 -15.41 24.47
CA GLY A 68 -13.77 -16.16 25.69
C GLY A 68 -12.35 -16.74 25.75
N ALA A 69 -11.54 -16.57 24.70
CA ALA A 69 -10.18 -17.09 24.64
C ALA A 69 -9.16 -16.12 25.26
N LEU A 70 -7.90 -16.57 25.41
CA LEU A 70 -6.81 -15.69 25.88
C LEU A 70 -6.66 -14.47 24.95
N PRO A 71 -6.62 -13.24 25.49
CA PRO A 71 -6.52 -12.01 24.68
C PRO A 71 -5.33 -12.00 23.71
N GLY A 72 -4.20 -12.60 24.11
CA GLY A 72 -3.01 -12.71 23.26
C GLY A 72 -3.24 -13.55 21.99
N VAL A 73 -3.99 -14.65 22.11
CA VAL A 73 -4.31 -15.54 20.97
C VAL A 73 -5.27 -14.85 20.01
N VAL A 74 -6.29 -14.17 20.53
CA VAL A 74 -7.27 -13.41 19.74
C VAL A 74 -6.59 -12.31 18.92
N ASN A 75 -5.67 -11.57 19.52
CA ASN A 75 -4.94 -10.50 18.83
C ASN A 75 -3.95 -11.05 17.80
N LEU A 76 -3.24 -12.14 18.10
CA LEU A 76 -2.32 -12.78 17.16
C LEU A 76 -3.06 -13.30 15.92
N MET A 77 -4.19 -13.98 16.13
CA MET A 77 -5.03 -14.46 15.04
C MET A 77 -5.63 -13.32 14.23
N GLY A 78 -6.07 -12.24 14.89
CA GLY A 78 -6.55 -11.04 14.20
C GLY A 78 -5.46 -10.40 13.33
N ALA A 79 -4.23 -10.28 13.83
CA ALA A 79 -3.10 -9.76 13.07
C ALA A 79 -2.74 -10.67 11.87
N ALA A 80 -2.75 -11.99 12.06
CA ALA A 80 -2.54 -12.95 11.00
C ALA A 80 -3.62 -12.84 9.91
N ALA A 81 -4.90 -12.77 10.29
CA ALA A 81 -6.00 -12.58 9.35
C ALA A 81 -5.87 -11.25 8.57
N PHE A 82 -5.51 -10.16 9.25
CA PHE A 82 -5.33 -8.86 8.59
C PHE A 82 -4.17 -8.86 7.59
N SER A 83 -3.08 -9.59 7.85
CA SER A 83 -1.93 -9.68 6.93
C SER A 83 -2.30 -10.21 5.54
N ILE A 84 -3.34 -11.06 5.46
CA ILE A 84 -3.86 -11.62 4.21
C ILE A 84 -4.43 -10.50 3.32
N ALA A 85 -4.96 -9.41 3.90
CA ALA A 85 -5.45 -8.26 3.14
C ALA A 85 -4.35 -7.65 2.26
N LEU A 86 -3.16 -7.45 2.85
CA LEU A 86 -2.04 -6.85 2.12
C LEU A 86 -1.54 -7.78 1.00
N VAL A 87 -1.52 -9.10 1.24
CA VAL A 87 -1.17 -10.08 0.20
C VAL A 87 -2.13 -9.98 -0.98
N PHE A 88 -3.45 -9.94 -0.74
CA PHE A 88 -4.41 -9.79 -1.82
C PHE A 88 -4.29 -8.46 -2.56
N ILE A 89 -4.06 -7.36 -1.87
CA ILE A 89 -3.85 -6.05 -2.50
C ILE A 89 -2.63 -6.07 -3.43
N VAL A 90 -1.53 -6.72 -3.00
CA VAL A 90 -0.33 -6.88 -3.82
C VAL A 90 -0.59 -7.80 -5.02
N LEU A 91 -1.24 -8.95 -4.83
CA LEU A 91 -1.53 -9.90 -5.91
C LEU A 91 -2.48 -9.33 -6.97
N THR A 92 -3.48 -8.56 -6.53
CA THR A 92 -4.42 -7.87 -7.43
C THR A 92 -3.86 -6.60 -8.04
N GLN A 93 -2.64 -6.20 -7.65
CA GLN A 93 -1.99 -4.97 -8.08
C GLN A 93 -2.88 -3.74 -7.83
N ALA A 94 -3.70 -3.76 -6.78
CA ALA A 94 -4.64 -2.71 -6.46
C ALA A 94 -3.92 -1.47 -5.90
N GLU A 95 -4.55 -0.29 -6.04
CA GLU A 95 -3.95 0.99 -5.67
C GLU A 95 -4.33 1.34 -4.23
N LEU A 96 -3.38 1.23 -3.30
CA LEU A 96 -3.59 1.55 -1.89
C LEU A 96 -2.88 2.86 -1.53
N LEU A 97 -3.54 3.72 -0.75
CA LEU A 97 -2.97 5.01 -0.39
C LEU A 97 -1.61 4.89 0.31
N THR A 98 -1.47 3.96 1.25
CA THR A 98 -0.24 3.78 2.03
C THR A 98 0.94 3.30 1.18
N SER A 99 0.70 2.44 0.17
CA SER A 99 1.75 2.06 -0.77
C SER A 99 2.13 3.24 -1.66
N ASN A 100 1.15 4.05 -2.09
CA ASN A 100 1.39 5.25 -2.87
C ASN A 100 2.19 6.32 -2.11
N PHE A 101 2.08 6.42 -0.78
CA PHE A 101 2.98 7.25 0.02
C PHE A 101 4.45 6.87 -0.18
N MET A 102 4.77 5.58 -0.17
CA MET A 102 6.14 5.10 -0.40
C MET A 102 6.60 5.42 -1.84
N TYR A 103 5.84 4.99 -2.85
CA TYR A 103 6.21 5.18 -4.25
C TYR A 103 6.38 6.66 -4.59
N MET A 104 5.41 7.50 -4.23
CA MET A 104 5.45 8.92 -4.59
C MET A 104 6.49 9.72 -3.81
N THR A 105 6.82 9.33 -2.57
CA THR A 105 7.93 9.97 -1.83
C THR A 105 9.26 9.74 -2.55
N VAL A 106 9.51 8.51 -3.01
CA VAL A 106 10.70 8.20 -3.82
C VAL A 106 10.64 8.95 -5.17
N GLY A 107 9.47 8.97 -5.81
CA GLY A 107 9.26 9.72 -7.05
C GLY A 107 9.55 11.22 -6.93
N LEU A 108 9.14 11.85 -5.82
CA LEU A 108 9.44 13.25 -5.53
C LEU A 108 10.93 13.47 -5.26
N TYR A 109 11.56 12.56 -4.50
CA TYR A 109 13.00 12.63 -4.20
C TYR A 109 13.85 12.60 -5.47
N TYR A 110 13.51 11.72 -6.43
CA TYR A 110 14.16 11.62 -7.73
C TYR A 110 13.60 12.56 -8.81
N ARG A 111 12.67 13.47 -8.44
CA ARG A 111 12.02 14.43 -9.35
C ARG A 111 11.36 13.80 -10.58
N THR A 112 10.87 12.57 -10.43
CA THR A 112 10.13 11.85 -11.49
C THR A 112 8.72 12.39 -11.65
N VAL A 113 8.09 12.82 -10.55
CA VAL A 113 6.71 13.34 -10.50
C VAL A 113 6.70 14.70 -9.81
N SER A 114 5.75 15.57 -10.16
CA SER A 114 5.57 16.87 -9.51
C SER A 114 4.77 16.74 -8.21
N PHE A 115 5.04 17.63 -7.25
CA PHE A 115 4.33 17.66 -5.97
C PHE A 115 2.80 17.80 -6.14
N GLY A 116 2.36 18.64 -7.08
CA GLY A 116 0.93 18.81 -7.37
C GLY A 116 0.28 17.51 -7.86
N LYS A 117 0.94 16.76 -8.73
CA LYS A 117 0.44 15.45 -9.21
C LYS A 117 0.44 14.40 -8.10
N THR A 118 1.44 14.40 -7.23
CA THR A 118 1.47 13.51 -6.06
C THR A 118 0.26 13.75 -5.14
N MET A 119 -0.03 15.00 -4.80
CA MET A 119 -1.18 15.34 -3.96
C MET A 119 -2.52 15.01 -4.62
N TRP A 120 -2.62 15.22 -5.93
CA TRP A 120 -3.79 14.82 -6.69
C TRP A 120 -3.99 13.30 -6.66
N LEU A 121 -2.93 12.53 -6.90
CA LEU A 121 -2.98 11.07 -6.82
C LEU A 121 -3.39 10.57 -5.44
N PHE A 122 -2.86 11.16 -4.36
CA PHE A 122 -3.26 10.81 -3.01
C PHE A 122 -4.75 11.05 -2.76
N THR A 123 -5.27 12.18 -3.24
CA THR A 123 -6.69 12.53 -3.10
C THR A 123 -7.58 11.51 -3.81
N ILE A 124 -7.28 11.20 -5.08
CA ILE A 124 -8.05 10.23 -5.86
C ILE A 124 -7.96 8.83 -5.26
N CYS A 125 -6.77 8.40 -4.84
CA CYS A 125 -6.57 7.08 -4.23
C CYS A 125 -7.32 6.97 -2.90
N PHE A 126 -7.26 8.01 -2.05
CA PHE A 126 -7.96 8.04 -0.77
C PHE A 126 -9.49 7.95 -0.95
N ILE A 127 -10.05 8.76 -1.84
CA ILE A 127 -11.48 8.72 -2.16
C ILE A 127 -11.85 7.34 -2.72
N GLY A 128 -11.05 6.79 -3.63
CA GLY A 128 -11.25 5.44 -4.16
C GLY A 128 -11.27 4.38 -3.07
N ASN A 129 -10.29 4.39 -2.16
CA ASN A 129 -10.22 3.44 -1.04
C ASN A 129 -11.46 3.54 -0.13
N ILE A 130 -11.93 4.75 0.17
CA ILE A 130 -13.15 4.98 0.97
C ILE A 130 -14.38 4.45 0.23
N LEU A 131 -14.55 4.79 -1.05
CA LEU A 131 -15.68 4.32 -1.85
C LEU A 131 -15.71 2.79 -1.92
N GLY A 132 -14.56 2.16 -2.12
CA GLY A 132 -14.42 0.70 -2.09
C GLY A 132 -14.86 0.07 -0.77
N ALA A 133 -14.54 0.73 0.35
CA ALA A 133 -14.99 0.27 1.67
C ALA A 133 -16.51 0.36 1.83
N PHE A 134 -17.13 1.46 1.38
CA PHE A 134 -18.58 1.63 1.46
C PHE A 134 -19.36 0.66 0.56
N VAL A 135 -18.83 0.30 -0.61
CA VAL A 135 -19.47 -0.66 -1.52
C VAL A 135 -19.80 -1.98 -0.80
N LEU A 136 -18.93 -2.44 0.09
CA LEU A 136 -19.17 -3.66 0.86
C LEU A 136 -20.36 -3.54 1.81
N PHE A 137 -20.53 -2.39 2.47
CA PHE A 137 -21.60 -2.19 3.45
C PHE A 137 -22.95 -1.88 2.84
N ILE A 138 -22.99 -1.51 1.55
CA ILE A 138 -24.21 -1.29 0.79
C ILE A 138 -24.74 -2.60 0.20
N LEU A 139 -23.86 -3.59 -0.01
CA LEU A 139 -24.17 -4.92 -0.53
C LEU A 139 -24.71 -5.84 0.57
#